data_AF-A0AA44WCU6-F1
#
_entry.id   AF-A0AA44WCU6-F1
#
_cell.length_a   1.000
_cell.length_b   1.000
_cell.length_c   1.000
_cell.angle_alpha   90.00
_cell.angle_beta   90.00
_cell.angle_gamma   90.00
#
_symmetry.space_group_name_H-M   'P 1'
#
loop_
_entity.id
_entity.type
_entity.pdbx_description
1 polymer ?
#
loop_
_entity_poly.entity_id
_entity_poly.type
_entity_poly.pdbx_seq_one_letter_code
_entity_poly.pdbx_strand_id
1 'polypeptide(L)'
;MVPLPLFKLAALLVRHVSKYGANHIKAQAHEYPRFRQFAARYGQSIHQINMRLNVALLRNPSAEARAKEKAEAPTVKTKEEIEKEEEKRRKKEEQARIEAEQQQQQQQQQQQQSQQGQQGTTGMFGVRQGHFRVFPATNLWRRKFRPLSENKAVDLFADVVGDAFILSVAMGLIVYEYWKASQKPDANLERIKDLDARFEQLQLREDKLEKDEEEVRAKVAVLEEALRALRDPKTKKPLCPTLQATAPSSA
;
A
#
# COMPACT_ATOMS: atom_id res chain seq x y z
N MET A 1 39.25 0.33 -2.50
CA MET A 1 38.48 1.25 -3.37
C MET A 1 37.62 2.12 -2.47
N VAL A 2 38.01 3.37 -2.24
CA VAL A 2 37.26 4.31 -1.38
C VAL A 2 35.84 4.43 -1.94
N PRO A 3 34.78 4.26 -1.13
CA PRO A 3 33.42 4.48 -1.62
C PRO A 3 33.34 5.94 -2.10
N LEU A 4 33.14 6.12 -3.41
CA LEU A 4 32.90 7.44 -4.00
C LEU A 4 31.81 8.11 -3.16
N PRO A 5 31.97 9.38 -2.76
CA PRO A 5 31.00 10.07 -1.93
C PRO A 5 29.78 10.49 -2.77
N LEU A 6 29.05 9.50 -3.31
CA LEU A 6 27.83 9.67 -4.10
C LEU A 6 26.82 10.52 -3.34
N PHE A 7 26.77 10.37 -2.01
CA PHE A 7 25.98 11.22 -1.12
C PHE A 7 26.36 12.71 -1.20
N LYS A 8 27.65 13.05 -1.31
CA LYS A 8 28.09 14.45 -1.46
C LYS A 8 27.74 15.01 -2.85
N LEU A 9 27.80 14.18 -3.90
CA LEU A 9 27.39 14.58 -5.25
C LEU A 9 25.87 14.78 -5.33
N ALA A 10 25.09 13.90 -4.70
CA ALA A 10 23.65 14.07 -4.56
C ALA A 10 23.31 15.37 -3.79
N ALA A 11 23.99 15.63 -2.68
CA ALA A 11 23.81 16.87 -1.91
C ALA A 11 24.17 18.14 -2.71
N LEU A 12 25.20 18.09 -3.56
CA LEU A 12 25.55 19.17 -4.47
C LEU A 12 24.52 19.34 -5.60
N LEU A 13 23.95 18.25 -6.12
CA LEU A 13 22.90 18.28 -7.15
C LEU A 13 21.60 18.87 -6.63
N VAL A 14 21.17 18.51 -5.41
CA VAL A 14 20.00 19.13 -4.77
C VAL A 14 20.16 20.64 -4.66
N ARG A 15 21.36 21.11 -4.27
CA ARG A 15 21.68 22.55 -4.24
C ARG A 15 21.65 23.19 -5.63
N HIS A 16 22.06 22.48 -6.67
CA HIS A 16 22.07 22.99 -8.04
C HIS A 16 20.65 23.14 -8.59
N VAL A 17 19.79 22.14 -8.40
CA VAL A 17 18.41 22.19 -8.89
C VAL A 17 17.58 23.22 -8.12
N SER A 18 17.71 23.25 -6.79
CA SER A 18 16.95 24.16 -5.94
C SER A 18 17.25 25.63 -6.21
N LYS A 19 18.50 25.98 -6.51
CA LYS A 19 18.91 27.38 -6.72
C LYS A 19 18.94 27.81 -8.18
N TYR A 20 19.27 26.91 -9.11
CA TYR A 20 19.44 27.26 -10.53
C TYR A 20 18.29 26.77 -11.43
N GLY A 21 17.61 25.67 -11.13
CA GLY A 21 16.55 25.14 -11.99
C GLY A 21 15.35 26.08 -12.10
N ALA A 22 14.76 26.45 -10.97
CA ALA A 22 13.56 27.29 -10.94
C ALA A 22 13.82 28.72 -11.44
N ASN A 23 14.93 29.33 -11.03
CA ASN A 23 15.26 30.71 -11.44
C ASN A 23 15.60 30.82 -12.94
N HIS A 24 16.22 29.79 -13.54
CA HIS A 24 16.59 29.83 -14.95
C HIS A 24 15.38 29.58 -15.86
N ILE A 25 14.46 28.69 -15.48
CA ILE A 25 13.22 28.45 -16.24
C ILE A 25 12.31 29.69 -16.21
N LYS A 26 12.24 30.40 -15.07
CA LYS A 26 11.47 31.65 -14.96
C LYS A 26 12.06 32.79 -15.79
N ALA A 27 13.38 32.93 -15.81
CA ALA A 27 14.06 33.91 -16.66
C ALA A 27 13.84 33.61 -18.16
N GLN A 28 14.02 32.36 -18.59
CA GLN A 28 13.81 31.97 -19.98
C GLN A 28 12.35 32.05 -20.43
N ALA A 29 11.39 31.82 -19.52
CA ALA A 29 9.97 31.99 -19.83
C ALA A 29 9.58 33.46 -20.08
N HIS A 30 10.35 34.41 -19.53
CA HIS A 30 10.18 35.82 -19.81
C HIS A 30 10.85 36.22 -21.14
N GLU A 31 11.99 35.61 -21.48
CA GLU A 31 12.74 35.91 -22.70
C GLU A 31 12.13 35.29 -23.97
N TYR A 32 11.52 34.10 -23.87
CA TYR A 32 11.04 33.36 -25.05
C TYR A 32 9.53 33.04 -25.00
N PRO A 33 8.69 33.71 -25.81
CA PRO A 33 7.23 33.52 -25.78
C PRO A 33 6.78 32.13 -26.26
N ARG A 34 7.52 31.49 -27.18
CA ARG A 34 7.20 30.10 -27.62
C ARG A 34 7.45 29.09 -26.50
N PHE A 35 8.53 29.28 -25.75
CA PHE A 35 8.87 28.45 -24.60
C PHE A 35 7.83 28.61 -23.49
N ARG A 36 7.36 29.83 -23.24
CA ARG A 36 6.27 30.12 -22.30
C ARG A 36 4.99 29.35 -22.63
N GLN A 37 4.58 29.35 -23.90
CA GLN A 37 3.40 28.59 -24.34
C GLN A 37 3.59 27.07 -24.19
N PHE A 38 4.80 26.56 -24.46
CA PHE A 38 5.12 25.15 -24.25
C PHE A 38 5.04 24.78 -22.77
N ALA A 39 5.76 25.50 -21.91
CA ALA A 39 5.78 25.28 -20.47
C ALA A 39 4.36 25.42 -19.88
N ALA A 40 3.58 26.39 -20.33
CA ALA A 40 2.18 26.53 -19.94
C ALA A 40 1.34 25.32 -20.33
N ARG A 41 1.48 24.77 -21.55
CA ARG A 41 0.75 23.56 -21.98
C ARG A 41 1.07 22.36 -21.08
N TYR A 42 2.34 22.15 -20.76
CA TYR A 42 2.77 21.05 -19.88
C TYR A 42 2.33 21.28 -18.43
N GLY A 43 2.48 22.50 -17.91
CA GLY A 43 2.00 22.87 -16.59
C GLY A 43 0.49 22.69 -16.43
N GLN A 44 -0.30 23.03 -17.45
CA GLN A 44 -1.73 22.74 -17.48
C GLN A 44 -2.02 21.24 -17.49
N SER A 45 -1.29 20.45 -18.28
CA SER A 45 -1.44 18.99 -18.30
C SER A 45 -1.19 18.40 -16.91
N ILE A 46 -0.10 18.79 -16.25
CA ILE A 46 0.23 18.35 -14.89
C ILE A 46 -0.86 18.76 -13.91
N HIS A 47 -1.34 20.00 -13.96
CA HIS A 47 -2.42 20.45 -13.08
C HIS A 47 -3.71 19.62 -13.29
N GLN A 48 -4.06 19.31 -14.54
CA GLN A 48 -5.22 18.49 -14.86
C GLN A 48 -5.03 17.06 -14.35
N ILE A 49 -3.84 16.47 -14.48
CA ILE A 49 -3.52 15.14 -13.94
C ILE A 49 -3.64 15.17 -12.41
N ASN A 50 -3.06 16.15 -11.73
CA ASN A 50 -3.14 16.26 -10.28
C ASN A 50 -4.59 16.37 -9.79
N MET A 51 -5.42 17.21 -10.43
CA MET A 51 -6.85 17.30 -10.11
C MET A 51 -7.61 16.01 -10.40
N ARG A 52 -7.30 15.31 -11.49
CA ARG A 52 -7.90 14.00 -11.80
C ARG A 52 -7.55 12.97 -10.75
N LEU A 53 -6.28 12.89 -10.35
CA LEU A 53 -5.80 11.95 -9.35
C LEU A 53 -6.39 12.27 -7.98
N ASN A 54 -6.46 13.55 -7.58
CA ASN A 54 -7.07 13.94 -6.32
C ASN A 54 -8.57 13.62 -6.29
N VAL A 55 -9.31 13.89 -7.37
CA VAL A 55 -10.73 13.49 -7.44
C VAL A 55 -10.90 11.97 -7.47
N ALA A 56 -9.99 11.24 -8.11
CA ALA A 56 -9.99 9.77 -8.09
C ALA A 56 -9.70 9.22 -6.69
N LEU A 57 -8.78 9.83 -5.95
CA LEU A 57 -8.43 9.48 -4.58
C LEU A 57 -9.58 9.78 -3.60
N LEU A 58 -10.22 10.95 -3.73
CA LEU A 58 -11.36 11.36 -2.90
C LEU A 58 -12.62 10.55 -3.18
N ARG A 59 -12.72 9.93 -4.35
CA ARG A 59 -13.78 9.00 -4.68
C ARG A 59 -13.53 7.66 -3.98
N ASN A 60 -13.95 7.57 -2.72
CA ASN A 60 -14.02 6.29 -2.00
C ASN A 60 -15.04 5.37 -2.70
N PRO A 61 -14.62 4.31 -3.40
CA PRO A 61 -15.54 3.41 -4.11
C PRO A 61 -16.52 2.73 -3.15
N SER A 62 -16.12 2.55 -1.88
CA SER A 62 -16.95 2.02 -0.80
C SER A 62 -18.05 2.99 -0.34
N ALA A 63 -17.82 4.30 -0.39
CA ALA A 63 -18.81 5.31 -0.07
C ALA A 63 -19.80 5.51 -1.23
N GLU A 64 -19.34 5.42 -2.47
CA GLU A 64 -20.22 5.38 -3.65
C GLU A 64 -21.04 4.09 -3.70
N ALA A 65 -20.49 2.93 -3.35
CA ALA A 65 -21.25 1.68 -3.25
C ALA A 65 -22.32 1.75 -2.17
N ARG A 66 -22.00 2.30 -0.99
CA ARG A 66 -22.97 2.56 0.09
C ARG A 66 -24.02 3.61 -0.31
N ALA A 67 -23.66 4.60 -1.11
CA ALA A 67 -24.60 5.60 -1.60
C ALA A 67 -25.51 5.02 -2.71
N LYS A 68 -25.01 4.10 -3.53
CA LYS A 68 -25.78 3.35 -4.52
C LYS A 68 -26.72 2.36 -3.85
N GLU A 69 -26.26 1.60 -2.86
CA GLU A 69 -27.10 0.70 -2.05
C GLU A 69 -28.20 1.47 -1.31
N LYS A 70 -27.90 2.65 -0.75
CA LYS A 70 -28.91 3.53 -0.13
C LYS A 70 -29.84 4.23 -1.12
N ALA A 71 -29.46 4.34 -2.40
CA ALA A 71 -30.29 4.92 -3.46
C ALA A 71 -31.09 3.86 -4.24
N GLU A 72 -30.60 2.63 -4.29
CA GLU A 72 -31.26 1.45 -4.86
C GLU A 72 -32.14 0.75 -3.83
N ALA A 73 -31.94 0.99 -2.53
CA ALA A 73 -32.94 0.67 -1.51
C ALA A 73 -34.17 1.57 -1.74
N PRO A 74 -35.32 1.01 -2.16
CA PRO A 74 -36.52 1.78 -2.39
C PRO A 74 -36.92 2.46 -1.09
N THR A 75 -37.03 3.79 -1.18
CA THR A 75 -37.54 4.69 -0.15
C THR A 75 -38.99 4.35 0.18
N VAL A 76 -39.21 3.36 1.03
CA VAL A 76 -40.27 3.39 2.02
C VAL A 76 -39.56 3.23 3.35
N LYS A 77 -39.13 4.35 3.93
CA LYS A 77 -38.76 4.40 5.33
C LYS A 77 -39.93 3.78 6.11
N THR A 78 -39.72 2.62 6.71
CA THR A 78 -40.59 2.09 7.75
C THR A 78 -40.84 3.21 8.75
N LYS A 79 -42.10 3.44 9.13
CA LYS A 79 -42.52 4.56 10.00
C LYS A 79 -41.61 4.79 11.21
N GLU A 80 -40.98 3.73 11.72
CA GLU A 80 -40.02 3.75 12.83
C GLU A 80 -38.73 4.56 12.59
N GLU A 81 -38.18 4.62 11.38
CA GLU A 81 -36.98 5.45 11.13
C GLU A 81 -37.32 6.93 11.06
N ILE A 82 -38.53 7.26 10.60
CA ILE A 82 -39.04 8.64 10.57
C ILE A 82 -39.28 9.11 12.01
N GLU A 83 -39.89 8.29 12.85
CA GLU A 83 -40.12 8.61 14.27
C GLU A 83 -38.82 8.77 15.04
N LYS A 84 -37.83 7.88 14.83
CA LYS A 84 -36.51 8.01 15.48
C LYS A 84 -35.70 9.19 14.96
N GLU A 85 -35.89 9.61 13.70
CA GLU A 85 -35.26 10.80 13.13
C GLU A 85 -35.93 12.09 13.63
N GLU A 86 -37.26 12.06 13.78
CA GLU A 86 -38.07 13.18 14.29
C GLU A 86 -37.83 13.39 15.79
N GLU A 87 -37.74 12.34 16.60
CA GLU A 87 -37.36 12.45 18.01
C GLU A 87 -35.94 13.00 18.20
N LYS A 88 -34.99 12.56 17.37
CA LYS A 88 -33.61 13.08 17.41
C LYS A 88 -33.54 14.54 16.94
N ARG A 89 -34.39 14.94 16.00
CA ARG A 89 -34.53 16.34 15.59
C ARG A 89 -35.15 17.19 16.69
N ARG A 90 -36.23 16.73 17.33
CA ARG A 90 -36.86 17.42 18.46
C ARG A 90 -35.89 17.60 19.63
N LYS A 91 -35.13 16.56 20.00
CA LYS A 91 -34.08 16.66 21.04
C LYS A 91 -32.95 17.62 20.68
N LYS A 92 -32.54 17.66 19.40
CA LYS A 92 -31.51 18.62 18.92
C LYS A 92 -32.03 20.05 18.89
N GLU A 93 -33.29 20.26 18.51
CA GLU A 93 -33.93 21.57 18.52
C GLU A 93 -34.15 22.08 19.93
N GLU A 94 -34.49 21.20 20.88
CA GLU A 94 -34.62 21.53 22.30
C GLU A 94 -33.25 21.85 22.92
N GLN A 95 -32.22 21.05 22.62
CA GLN A 95 -30.83 21.37 23.02
C GLN A 95 -30.33 22.69 22.41
N ALA A 96 -30.64 22.97 21.14
CA ALA A 96 -30.27 24.21 20.49
C ALA A 96 -31.04 25.43 21.05
N ARG A 97 -32.28 25.25 21.52
CA ARG A 97 -33.03 26.31 22.22
C ARG A 97 -32.44 26.60 23.59
N ILE A 98 -32.06 25.56 24.35
CA ILE A 98 -31.39 25.72 25.64
C ILE A 98 -30.01 26.38 25.47
N GLU A 99 -29.23 25.99 24.45
CA GLU A 99 -27.96 26.65 24.12
C GLU A 99 -28.17 28.10 23.65
N ALA A 100 -29.22 28.39 22.87
CA ALA A 100 -29.54 29.74 22.42
C ALA A 100 -29.97 30.65 23.57
N GLU A 101 -30.72 30.14 24.55
CA GLU A 101 -31.09 30.89 25.77
C GLU A 101 -29.86 31.14 26.66
N GLN A 102 -28.95 30.17 26.79
CA GLN A 102 -27.66 30.38 27.47
C GLN A 102 -26.78 31.40 26.74
N GLN A 103 -26.75 31.38 25.40
CA GLN A 103 -26.01 32.36 24.60
C GLN A 103 -26.65 33.75 24.66
N GLN A 104 -27.98 33.86 24.76
CA GLN A 104 -28.66 35.15 24.95
C GLN A 104 -28.39 35.74 26.34
N GLN A 105 -28.29 34.91 27.39
CA GLN A 105 -27.85 35.36 28.72
C GLN A 105 -26.38 35.79 28.72
N GLN A 106 -25.51 35.12 27.96
CA GLN A 106 -24.11 35.54 27.78
C GLN A 106 -23.96 36.81 26.93
N GLN A 107 -24.82 37.02 25.92
CA GLN A 107 -24.79 38.21 25.07
C GLN A 107 -25.30 39.47 25.78
N GLN A 108 -26.19 39.35 26.77
CA GLN A 108 -26.55 40.48 27.64
C GLN A 108 -25.38 40.96 28.52
N GLN A 109 -24.34 40.13 28.73
CA GLN A 109 -23.11 40.54 29.41
C GLN A 109 -22.06 41.16 28.49
N GLN A 110 -22.23 41.14 27.15
CA GLN A 110 -21.21 41.61 26.20
C GLN A 110 -21.59 42.85 25.37
N GLN A 111 -22.70 43.53 25.68
CA GLN A 111 -22.95 44.87 25.13
C GLN A 111 -22.11 45.95 25.84
N GLN A 112 -20.80 45.94 25.62
CA GLN A 112 -19.89 47.08 25.75
C GLN A 112 -18.63 46.79 24.91
N GLN A 113 -18.75 46.87 23.57
CA GLN A 113 -17.73 47.43 22.66
C GLN A 113 -18.12 47.20 21.18
N SER A 114 -18.70 48.26 20.62
CA SER A 114 -18.75 48.74 19.23
C SER A 114 -17.34 48.87 18.58
N GLN A 115 -17.08 48.99 17.27
CA GLN A 115 -17.82 49.15 16.00
C GLN A 115 -16.81 49.13 14.81
N GLN A 116 -17.35 49.18 13.58
CA GLN A 116 -16.75 49.48 12.24
C GLN A 116 -16.37 48.26 11.39
N GLY A 117 -16.75 48.14 10.10
CA GLY A 117 -17.46 49.04 9.19
C GLY A 117 -18.00 48.28 7.97
N GLN A 118 -19.03 48.86 7.35
CA GLN A 118 -19.91 48.30 6.32
C GLN A 118 -19.31 48.35 4.91
N GLN A 119 -19.76 47.46 4.02
CA GLN A 119 -20.42 47.83 2.76
C GLN A 119 -21.13 46.60 2.15
N GLY A 120 -22.40 46.76 1.81
CA GLY A 120 -23.28 45.69 1.34
C GLY A 120 -23.50 45.67 -0.17
N THR A 121 -23.99 44.55 -0.68
CA THR A 121 -25.04 44.52 -1.71
C THR A 121 -25.97 43.34 -1.46
N THR A 122 -27.24 43.61 -1.74
CA THR A 122 -28.45 42.90 -1.34
C THR A 122 -28.82 41.80 -2.31
N GLY A 123 -29.38 40.70 -1.79
CA GLY A 123 -30.55 40.06 -2.40
C GLY A 123 -30.37 38.68 -3.04
N MET A 124 -30.56 37.63 -2.25
CA MET A 124 -31.69 36.69 -2.34
C MET A 124 -31.31 35.31 -1.77
N PHE A 125 -31.80 35.05 -0.56
CA PHE A 125 -31.92 33.70 -0.01
C PHE A 125 -33.00 32.94 -0.78
N GLY A 126 -32.59 32.11 -1.73
CA GLY A 126 -33.41 31.05 -2.29
C GLY A 126 -33.02 29.72 -1.66
N VAL A 127 -33.84 29.18 -0.77
CA VAL A 127 -33.77 27.77 -0.34
C VAL A 127 -34.13 26.91 -1.55
N ARG A 128 -33.13 26.52 -2.34
CA ARG A 128 -33.29 25.48 -3.38
C ARG A 128 -33.08 24.12 -2.73
N GLN A 129 -34.17 23.38 -2.60
CA GLN A 129 -34.13 21.93 -2.37
C GLN A 129 -33.20 21.31 -3.42
N GLY A 130 -32.05 20.82 -2.97
CA GLY A 130 -31.12 20.09 -3.81
C GLY A 130 -31.69 18.71 -4.08
N HIS A 131 -32.23 18.50 -5.28
CA HIS A 131 -32.25 17.17 -5.88
C HIS A 131 -30.81 16.64 -5.88
N PHE A 132 -30.53 15.61 -5.09
CA PHE A 132 -29.28 14.87 -5.17
C PHE A 132 -29.24 14.17 -6.53
N ARG A 133 -28.75 14.88 -7.55
CA ARG A 133 -28.46 14.28 -8.85
C ARG A 133 -27.26 13.37 -8.65
N VAL A 134 -27.53 12.07 -8.57
CA VAL A 134 -26.52 11.03 -8.70
C VAL A 134 -25.83 11.29 -10.04
N PHE A 135 -24.61 11.81 -10.00
CA PHE A 135 -23.86 12.07 -11.23
C PHE A 135 -23.63 10.73 -11.92
N PRO A 136 -24.00 10.58 -13.22
CA PRO A 136 -23.65 9.38 -13.95
C PRO A 136 -22.14 9.21 -13.91
N ALA A 137 -21.68 7.96 -13.74
CA ALA A 137 -20.29 7.59 -13.65
C ALA A 137 -19.59 7.86 -14.99
N THR A 138 -19.31 9.14 -15.23
CA THR A 138 -18.57 9.63 -16.38
C THR A 138 -17.10 9.38 -16.12
N ASN A 139 -16.39 8.90 -17.14
CA ASN A 139 -14.95 8.68 -17.05
C ASN A 139 -14.24 9.94 -16.54
N LEU A 140 -13.65 9.85 -15.34
CA LEU A 140 -12.96 10.95 -14.66
C LEU A 140 -11.85 11.54 -15.53
N TRP A 141 -11.20 10.69 -16.33
CA TRP A 141 -10.17 11.03 -17.30
C TRP A 141 -10.66 11.92 -18.45
N ARG A 142 -11.97 12.00 -18.70
CA ARG A 142 -12.59 12.87 -19.71
C ARG A 142 -13.04 14.22 -19.14
N ARG A 143 -13.05 14.41 -17.82
CA ARG A 143 -13.40 15.70 -17.21
C ARG A 143 -12.31 16.74 -17.49
N LYS A 144 -12.75 17.96 -17.80
CA LYS A 144 -11.91 19.13 -18.04
C LYS A 144 -12.05 20.08 -16.85
N PHE A 145 -10.97 20.28 -16.11
CA PHE A 145 -10.93 21.22 -14.98
C PHE A 145 -10.63 22.64 -15.47
N ARG A 146 -10.92 23.66 -14.65
CA ARG A 146 -10.61 25.06 -15.00
C ARG A 146 -9.09 25.21 -15.19
N PRO A 147 -8.63 25.85 -16.27
CA PRO A 147 -7.20 26.04 -16.50
C PRO A 147 -6.62 27.03 -15.50
N LEU A 148 -5.36 26.83 -15.11
CA LEU A 148 -4.60 27.79 -14.31
C LEU A 148 -4.20 29.03 -15.12
N SER A 149 -3.79 30.10 -14.45
CA SER A 149 -3.13 31.20 -15.16
C SER A 149 -1.81 30.73 -15.76
N GLU A 150 -1.42 31.32 -16.89
CA GLU A 150 -0.26 30.90 -17.66
C GLU A 150 1.04 30.91 -16.83
N ASN A 151 1.27 31.97 -16.05
CA ASN A 151 2.46 32.11 -15.22
C ASN A 151 2.54 31.01 -14.15
N LYS A 152 1.41 30.69 -13.49
CA LYS A 152 1.36 29.61 -12.49
C LYS A 152 1.59 28.23 -13.10
N ALA A 153 1.13 28.01 -14.33
CA ALA A 153 1.39 26.75 -15.04
C ALA A 153 2.88 26.60 -15.37
N VAL A 154 3.55 27.68 -15.76
CA VAL A 154 4.99 27.69 -16.00
C VAL A 154 5.78 27.40 -14.71
N ASP A 155 5.40 28.02 -13.59
CA ASP A 155 6.01 27.75 -12.29
C ASP A 155 5.87 26.27 -11.91
N LEU A 156 4.66 25.71 -12.02
CA LEU A 156 4.40 24.31 -11.71
C LEU A 156 5.21 23.35 -12.60
N PHE A 157 5.36 23.70 -13.88
CA PHE A 157 6.21 22.95 -14.80
C PHE A 157 7.68 23.01 -14.38
N ALA A 158 8.17 24.18 -13.98
CA ALA A 158 9.56 24.36 -13.54
C ALA A 158 9.88 23.49 -12.30
N ASP A 159 8.97 23.48 -11.32
CA ASP A 159 9.13 22.68 -10.10
C ASP A 159 9.19 21.18 -10.42
N VAL A 160 8.27 20.70 -11.27
CA VAL A 160 8.19 19.28 -11.66
C VAL A 160 9.40 18.84 -12.47
N VAL A 161 9.94 19.70 -13.35
CA VAL A 161 11.16 19.40 -14.11
C VAL A 161 12.37 19.29 -13.18
N GLY A 162 12.46 20.16 -12.17
CA GLY A 162 13.50 20.08 -11.15
C GLY A 162 13.44 18.77 -10.38
N ASP A 163 12.25 18.41 -9.88
CA ASP A 163 12.04 17.16 -9.13
C ASP A 163 12.32 15.93 -10.01
N ALA A 164 11.84 15.92 -11.25
CA ALA A 164 12.09 14.82 -12.19
C ALA A 164 13.59 14.62 -12.46
N PHE A 165 14.36 15.71 -12.55
CA PHE A 165 15.80 15.64 -12.72
C PHE A 165 16.50 15.05 -11.50
N ILE A 166 16.13 15.48 -10.27
CA ILE A 166 16.69 14.92 -9.03
C ILE A 166 16.36 13.43 -8.93
N LEU A 167 15.12 13.04 -9.23
CA LEU A 167 14.67 11.65 -9.22
C LEU A 167 15.39 10.81 -10.28
N SER A 168 15.67 11.36 -11.47
CA SER A 168 16.45 10.68 -12.51
C SER A 168 17.88 10.40 -12.05
N VAL A 169 18.52 11.36 -11.40
CA VAL A 169 19.87 11.17 -10.83
C VAL A 169 19.83 10.09 -9.75
N ALA A 170 18.87 10.17 -8.82
CA ALA A 170 18.72 9.20 -7.75
C ALA A 170 18.47 7.80 -8.30
N MET A 171 17.58 7.65 -9.28
CA MET A 171 17.31 6.39 -9.97
C MET A 171 18.57 5.87 -10.67
N GLY A 172 19.32 6.74 -11.36
CA GLY A 172 20.59 6.36 -11.99
C GLY A 172 21.63 5.86 -10.98
N LEU A 173 21.73 6.48 -9.80
CA LEU A 173 22.60 6.03 -8.72
C LEU A 173 22.16 4.67 -8.17
N ILE A 174 20.87 4.47 -7.96
CA ILE A 174 20.31 3.19 -7.49
C ILE A 174 20.60 2.09 -8.52
N VAL A 175 20.34 2.34 -9.81
CA VAL A 175 20.61 1.37 -10.89
C VAL A 175 22.11 1.07 -10.99
N TYR A 176 22.96 2.10 -10.83
CA TYR A 176 24.41 1.91 -10.84
C TYR A 176 24.89 1.08 -9.65
N GLU A 177 24.41 1.37 -8.44
CA GLU A 177 24.75 0.60 -7.25
C GLU A 177 24.22 -0.82 -7.34
N TYR A 178 23.00 -1.01 -7.86
CA TYR A 178 22.44 -2.33 -8.14
C TYR A 178 23.30 -3.10 -9.13
N TRP A 179 23.63 -2.53 -10.29
CA TRP A 179 24.47 -3.17 -11.30
C TRP A 179 25.87 -3.53 -10.76
N LYS A 180 26.45 -2.65 -9.94
CA LYS A 180 27.72 -2.88 -9.27
C LYS A 180 27.62 -3.94 -8.15
N ALA A 181 26.52 -3.96 -7.40
CA ALA A 181 26.27 -4.97 -6.37
C ALA A 181 26.06 -6.35 -6.99
N SER A 182 25.35 -6.44 -8.13
CA SER A 182 25.16 -7.66 -8.89
C SER A 182 26.46 -8.27 -9.45
N GLN A 183 27.57 -7.52 -9.50
CA GLN A 183 28.88 -8.06 -9.87
C GLN A 183 29.60 -8.76 -8.70
N LYS A 184 29.12 -8.62 -7.47
CA LYS A 184 29.64 -9.38 -6.33
C LYS A 184 28.82 -10.66 -6.19
N PRO A 185 29.45 -11.86 -6.12
CA PRO A 185 28.72 -13.07 -5.84
C PRO A 185 28.03 -12.92 -4.49
N ASP A 186 26.72 -13.13 -4.47
CA ASP A 186 25.93 -13.10 -3.26
C ASP A 186 26.47 -14.16 -2.30
N ALA A 187 27.13 -13.74 -1.22
CA ALA A 187 27.62 -14.65 -0.19
C ALA A 187 26.50 -15.55 0.37
N ASN A 188 25.25 -15.07 0.30
CA ASN A 188 24.07 -15.87 0.63
C ASN A 188 23.81 -16.98 -0.39
N LEU A 189 24.05 -16.75 -1.69
CA LEU A 189 23.91 -17.78 -2.72
C LEU A 189 24.98 -18.87 -2.54
N GLU A 190 26.21 -18.50 -2.21
CA GLU A 190 27.27 -19.48 -1.87
C GLU A 190 26.92 -20.29 -0.63
N ARG A 191 26.34 -19.67 0.40
CA ARG A 191 25.84 -20.38 1.58
C ARG A 191 24.71 -21.34 1.25
N ILE A 192 23.76 -20.93 0.40
CA ILE A 192 22.68 -21.82 -0.05
C ILE A 192 23.25 -23.05 -0.76
N LYS A 193 24.23 -22.85 -1.66
CA LYS A 193 24.93 -23.96 -2.33
C LYS A 193 25.66 -24.89 -1.36
N ASP A 194 26.32 -24.34 -0.34
CA ASP A 194 26.98 -25.15 0.70
C ASP A 194 25.96 -25.95 1.53
N LEU A 195 24.81 -25.36 1.83
CA LEU A 195 23.70 -26.05 2.52
C LEU A 195 23.14 -27.19 1.67
N ASP A 196 22.90 -26.97 0.38
CA ASP A 196 22.42 -28.00 -0.54
C ASP A 196 23.42 -29.17 -0.63
N ALA A 197 24.72 -28.88 -0.71
CA ALA A 197 25.76 -29.91 -0.73
C ALA A 197 25.80 -30.73 0.58
N ARG A 198 25.58 -30.10 1.73
CA ARG A 198 25.45 -30.80 3.03
C ARG A 198 24.19 -31.65 3.08
N PHE A 199 23.09 -31.17 2.50
CA PHE A 199 21.84 -31.92 2.45
C PHE A 199 21.98 -33.19 1.61
N GLU A 200 22.56 -33.09 0.41
CA GLU A 200 22.88 -34.27 -0.41
C GLU A 200 23.82 -35.24 0.32
N GLN A 201 24.82 -34.73 1.04
CA GLN A 201 25.71 -35.56 1.84
C GLN A 201 24.97 -36.33 2.95
N LEU A 202 23.98 -35.68 3.59
CA LEU A 202 23.16 -36.32 4.62
C LEU A 202 22.26 -37.40 4.02
N GLN A 203 21.58 -37.12 2.91
CA GLN A 203 20.75 -38.11 2.21
C GLN A 203 21.55 -39.34 1.79
N LEU A 204 22.76 -39.15 1.25
CA LEU A 204 23.65 -40.26 0.89
C LEU A 204 24.10 -41.08 2.10
N ARG A 205 24.18 -40.47 3.29
CA ARG A 205 24.48 -41.21 4.53
C ARG A 205 23.26 -41.99 5.00
N GLU A 206 22.08 -41.40 4.92
CA GLU A 206 20.81 -42.08 5.23
C GLU A 206 20.64 -43.31 4.33
N ASP A 207 20.78 -43.17 3.01
CA ASP A 207 20.68 -44.29 2.06
C ASP A 207 21.69 -45.41 2.32
N LYS A 208 22.90 -45.07 2.81
CA LYS A 208 23.92 -46.07 3.17
C LYS A 208 23.54 -46.80 4.45
N LEU A 209 23.10 -46.05 5.45
CA LEU A 209 22.63 -46.61 6.72
C LEU A 209 21.44 -47.54 6.50
N GLU A 210 20.48 -47.15 5.65
CA GLU A 210 19.34 -47.99 5.28
C GLU A 210 19.79 -49.33 4.67
N LYS A 211 20.76 -49.31 3.75
CA LYS A 211 21.34 -50.55 3.17
C LYS A 211 22.04 -51.40 4.20
N ASP A 212 22.80 -50.79 5.10
CA ASP A 212 23.48 -51.50 6.18
C ASP A 212 22.46 -52.14 7.14
N GLU A 213 21.36 -51.45 7.45
CA GLU A 213 20.26 -52.00 8.25
C GLU A 213 19.57 -53.18 7.57
N GLU A 214 19.33 -53.10 6.24
CA GLU A 214 18.80 -54.20 5.44
C GLU A 214 19.73 -55.43 5.47
N GLU A 215 21.03 -55.23 5.31
CA GLU A 215 22.01 -56.32 5.40
C GLU A 215 22.02 -56.98 6.78
N VAL A 216 21.97 -56.18 7.85
CA VAL A 216 21.92 -56.70 9.22
C VAL A 216 20.64 -57.51 9.43
N ARG A 217 19.48 -56.99 9.01
CA ARG A 217 18.20 -57.72 9.09
C ARG A 217 18.24 -59.03 8.32
N ALA A 218 18.82 -59.05 7.12
CA ALA A 218 18.98 -60.27 6.33
C ALA A 218 19.86 -61.31 7.05
N LYS A 219 21.00 -60.89 7.60
CA LYS A 219 21.90 -61.76 8.39
C LYS A 219 21.19 -62.34 9.62
N VAL A 220 20.40 -61.52 10.32
CA VAL A 220 19.59 -61.96 11.47
C VAL A 220 18.53 -62.99 11.04
N ALA A 221 17.80 -62.74 9.95
CA ALA A 221 16.78 -63.67 9.46
C ALA A 221 17.35 -65.05 9.10
N VAL A 222 18.51 -65.09 8.43
CA VAL A 222 19.21 -66.35 8.10
C VAL A 222 19.65 -67.08 9.37
N LEU A 223 20.19 -66.35 10.36
CA LEU A 223 20.59 -66.94 11.64
C LEU A 223 19.40 -67.52 12.40
N GLU A 224 18.26 -66.81 12.41
CA GLU A 224 17.02 -67.31 12.99
C GLU A 224 16.51 -68.58 12.29
N GLU A 225 16.58 -68.64 10.96
CA GLU A 225 16.17 -69.83 10.20
C GLU A 225 17.07 -71.02 10.49
N ALA A 226 18.39 -70.82 10.54
CA ALA A 226 19.36 -71.84 10.94
C ALA A 226 19.09 -72.37 12.35
N LEU A 227 18.77 -71.47 13.29
CA LEU A 227 18.37 -71.83 14.66
C LEU A 227 17.03 -72.60 14.68
N ARG A 228 16.05 -72.24 13.84
CA ARG A 228 14.76 -72.95 13.72
C ARG A 228 14.91 -74.35 13.12
N ALA A 229 15.80 -74.54 12.15
CA ALA A 229 16.05 -75.83 11.52
C ALA A 229 16.73 -76.84 12.46
N LEU A 230 17.50 -76.35 13.44
CA LEU A 230 18.15 -77.17 14.45
C LEU A 230 17.12 -77.67 15.48
N ARG A 231 16.76 -78.96 15.40
CA ARG A 231 15.77 -79.61 16.27
C ARG A 231 16.43 -80.66 17.15
N ASP A 232 16.14 -80.63 18.44
CA ASP A 232 16.79 -81.51 19.41
C ASP A 232 16.46 -83.00 19.12
N PRO A 233 17.45 -83.89 18.97
CA PRO A 233 17.24 -85.26 18.50
C PRO A 233 16.49 -86.15 19.50
N LYS A 234 16.48 -85.81 20.79
CA LYS A 234 15.83 -86.61 21.86
C LYS A 234 14.38 -86.18 22.15
N THR A 235 14.08 -84.90 22.06
CA THR A 235 12.78 -84.32 22.46
C THR A 235 11.95 -83.84 21.27
N LYS A 236 12.51 -83.83 20.05
CA LYS A 236 11.85 -83.37 18.80
C LYS A 236 11.13 -82.02 18.99
N LYS A 237 11.65 -81.10 19.78
CA LYS A 237 11.11 -79.74 19.96
C LYS A 237 12.10 -78.71 19.43
N PRO A 238 11.64 -77.53 18.94
CA PRO A 238 12.55 -76.45 18.57
C PRO A 238 13.30 -75.95 19.81
N LEU A 239 14.59 -75.66 19.67
CA LEU A 239 15.46 -75.22 20.77
C LEU A 239 15.06 -73.86 21.36
N CYS A 240 14.40 -72.99 20.56
CA CYS A 240 13.98 -71.65 20.98
C CYS A 240 12.48 -71.43 20.73
N PRO A 241 11.59 -71.62 21.73
CA PRO A 241 10.14 -71.47 21.57
C PRO A 241 9.68 -69.99 21.48
N THR A 242 10.50 -69.03 21.90
CA THR A 242 10.15 -67.60 21.98
C THR A 242 10.12 -66.86 20.64
N LEU A 243 10.68 -67.45 19.56
CA LEU A 243 10.66 -66.85 18.20
C LEU A 243 9.45 -67.30 17.35
N GLN A 244 8.46 -67.99 17.95
CA GLN A 244 7.35 -68.60 17.20
C GLN A 244 6.14 -67.69 16.94
N ALA A 245 6.04 -66.47 17.48
CA ALA A 245 4.97 -65.54 17.10
C ALA A 245 5.25 -64.11 17.56
N THR A 246 5.76 -63.26 16.67
CA THR A 246 5.51 -61.82 16.73
C THR A 246 5.06 -61.39 15.35
N ALA A 247 3.75 -61.53 15.10
CA ALA A 247 3.09 -60.80 14.02
C ALA A 247 3.25 -59.28 14.30
N PRO A 248 3.39 -58.44 13.25
CA PRO A 248 3.65 -57.02 13.44
C PRO A 248 2.43 -56.33 14.08
N SER A 249 2.61 -55.82 15.30
CA SER A 249 1.67 -54.88 15.90
C SER A 249 1.94 -53.50 15.28
N SER A 250 1.07 -53.12 14.35
CA SER A 250 0.93 -51.76 13.85
C SER A 250 0.77 -50.75 14.99
N ALA A 251 1.59 -49.70 14.99
CA ALA A 251 1.37 -48.41 15.63
C ALA A 251 2.01 -47.32 14.76
#